data_AF-A0A2D7PDJ4-F1
#
_entry.id   AF-A0A2D7PDJ4-F1
#
_cell.length_a   1.000
_cell.length_b   1.000
_cell.length_c   1.000
_cell.angle_alpha   90.00
_cell.angle_beta   90.00
_cell.angle_gamma   90.00
#
_symmetry.space_group_name_H-M   'P 1'
#
loop_
_entity.id
_entity.type
_entity.pdbx_description
1 polymer ?
#
loop_
_entity_poly.entity_id
_entity_poly.type
_entity_poly.pdbx_seq_one_letter_code
_entity_poly.pdbx_strand_id
1 'polypeptide(L)'
;MSRLEDKFIKFHAQNPHVWREFKRLAFDALEKGHRNYSAKLIIEMIRWESKIETEKVDSFKISNEITSFYPRMFHNSFPQLKGFFKTREVEEFDPEKHSPKQKELEL
;
A
#
# COMPACT_ATOMS: atom_id res chain seq x y z
N MET A 1 -5.68 -11.89 -14.06
CA MET A 1 -5.83 -11.09 -12.84
C MET A 1 -5.67 -12.00 -11.64
N SER A 2 -4.94 -11.54 -10.63
CA SER A 2 -4.78 -12.28 -9.37
C SER A 2 -6.00 -12.06 -8.45
N ARG A 3 -6.24 -12.99 -7.51
CA ARG A 3 -7.30 -12.85 -6.50
C ARG A 3 -7.20 -11.55 -5.69
N LEU A 4 -5.98 -11.03 -5.50
CA LEU A 4 -5.72 -9.79 -4.77
C LEU A 4 -6.10 -8.56 -5.59
N GLU A 5 -5.85 -8.59 -6.91
CA GLU A 5 -6.27 -7.53 -7.84
C GLU A 5 -7.79 -7.41 -7.86
N ASP A 6 -8.51 -8.52 -7.98
CA ASP A 6 -9.98 -8.51 -7.99
C ASP A 6 -10.56 -7.96 -6.68
N LYS A 7 -9.98 -8.33 -5.53
CA LYS A 7 -10.34 -7.78 -4.23
C LYS A 7 -10.10 -6.28 -4.18
N PHE A 8 -8.95 -5.81 -4.67
CA PHE A 8 -8.62 -4.40 -4.71
C PHE A 8 -9.59 -3.61 -5.59
N ILE A 9 -9.87 -4.09 -6.81
CA ILE A 9 -10.79 -3.43 -7.75
C ILE A 9 -12.18 -3.28 -7.13
N LYS A 10 -12.73 -4.35 -6.54
CA LYS A 10 -14.04 -4.31 -5.87
C LYS A 10 -14.05 -3.33 -4.70
N PHE A 11 -13.04 -3.40 -3.84
CA PHE A 11 -12.92 -2.49 -2.71
C PHE A 11 -12.80 -1.03 -3.16
N HIS A 12 -11.94 -0.75 -4.13
CA HIS A 12 -11.70 0.59 -4.65
C HIS A 12 -12.95 1.19 -5.28
N ALA A 13 -13.68 0.41 -6.10
CA ALA A 13 -14.92 0.85 -6.74
C ALA A 13 -16.01 1.21 -5.71
N GLN A 14 -16.10 0.46 -4.61
CA GLN A 14 -17.03 0.75 -3.51
C GLN A 14 -16.58 1.92 -2.63
N ASN A 15 -15.29 2.27 -2.65
CA ASN A 15 -14.67 3.22 -1.73
C ASN A 15 -13.82 4.30 -2.44
N PRO A 16 -14.39 5.09 -3.36
CA PRO A 16 -13.65 6.10 -4.09
C PRO A 16 -13.07 7.21 -3.19
N HIS A 17 -13.67 7.42 -2.00
CA HIS A 17 -13.20 8.38 -1.01
C HIS A 17 -11.81 8.01 -0.45
N VAL A 18 -11.50 6.72 -0.28
CA VAL A 18 -10.17 6.27 0.18
C VAL A 18 -9.09 6.73 -0.80
N TRP A 19 -9.37 6.67 -2.10
CA TRP A 19 -8.43 7.14 -3.11
C TRP A 19 -8.26 8.65 -3.13
N ARG A 20 -9.36 9.39 -2.91
CA ARG A 20 -9.31 10.86 -2.79
C ARG A 20 -8.42 11.28 -1.62
N GLU A 21 -8.63 10.69 -0.43
CA GLU A 21 -7.81 11.00 0.75
C GLU A 21 -6.36 10.54 0.59
N PHE A 22 -6.14 9.36 -0.02
CA PHE A 22 -4.78 8.89 -0.31
C PHE A 22 -4.02 9.89 -1.18
N LYS A 23 -4.64 10.40 -2.25
CA LYS A 23 -4.05 11.43 -3.10
C LYS A 23 -3.79 12.72 -2.33
N ARG A 24 -4.79 13.21 -1.56
CA ARG A 24 -4.65 14.44 -0.77
C ARG A 24 -3.42 14.35 0.12
N LEU A 25 -3.32 13.31 0.95
CA LEU A 25 -2.20 13.11 1.85
C LEU A 25 -0.86 12.92 1.12
N ALA A 26 -0.86 12.31 -0.06
CA ALA A 26 0.34 12.17 -0.88
C ALA A 26 0.82 13.53 -1.42
N PHE A 27 -0.10 14.37 -1.92
CA PHE A 27 0.23 15.71 -2.39
C PHE A 27 0.61 16.65 -1.25
N ASP A 28 -0.07 16.58 -0.11
CA ASP A 28 0.32 17.32 1.10
C ASP A 28 1.76 16.99 1.52
N ALA A 29 2.19 15.73 1.39
CA ALA A 29 3.55 15.33 1.68
C ALA A 29 4.55 15.86 0.63
N LEU A 30 4.17 15.91 -0.65
CA LEU A 30 4.99 16.49 -1.72
C LEU A 30 5.17 18.01 -1.52
N GLU A 31 4.10 18.73 -1.19
CA GLU A 31 4.13 20.17 -0.92
C GLU A 31 5.01 20.51 0.28
N LYS A 32 5.06 19.63 1.29
CA LYS A 32 5.98 19.72 2.43
C LYS A 32 7.44 19.41 2.09
N GLY A 33 7.75 19.08 0.84
CA GLY A 33 9.11 18.82 0.36
C GLY A 33 9.63 17.41 0.62
N HIS A 34 8.76 16.44 0.96
CA HIS A 34 9.18 15.05 1.10
C HIS A 34 9.57 14.47 -0.26
N ARG A 35 10.79 13.92 -0.36
CA ARG A 35 11.29 13.26 -1.58
C ARG A 35 10.81 11.81 -1.72
N ASN A 36 10.47 11.18 -0.59
CA ASN A 36 9.84 9.88 -0.55
C ASN A 36 8.92 9.80 0.67
N TYR A 37 7.90 8.94 0.59
CA TYR A 37 6.91 8.80 1.65
C TYR A 37 6.40 7.36 1.79
N SER A 38 5.86 7.04 2.96
CA SER A 38 5.33 5.70 3.23
C SER A 38 3.85 5.63 2.82
N ALA A 39 3.55 4.84 1.80
CA ALA A 39 2.17 4.56 1.41
C ALA A 39 1.39 3.88 2.55
N LYS A 40 2.08 3.02 3.32
CA LYS A 40 1.49 2.38 4.49
C LYS A 40 1.08 3.40 5.54
N LEU A 41 1.91 4.42 5.79
CA LEU A 41 1.57 5.49 6.73
C LEU A 41 0.27 6.21 6.30
N ILE A 42 0.14 6.56 5.02
CA ILE A 42 -1.08 7.19 4.49
C ILE A 42 -2.30 6.28 4.72
N ILE A 43 -2.19 4.99 4.42
CA ILE A 43 -3.30 4.06 4.61
C ILE A 43 -3.68 3.92 6.09
N GLU A 44 -2.71 3.86 7.00
CA GLU A 44 -3.02 3.82 8.43
C GLU A 44 -3.69 5.12 8.88
N MET A 45 -3.24 6.30 8.42
CA MET A 45 -3.90 7.58 8.72
C MET A 45 -5.36 7.56 8.27
N ILE A 46 -5.65 7.12 7.05
CA ILE A 46 -7.02 6.98 6.54
C ILE A 46 -7.85 6.02 7.42
N ARG A 47 -7.26 4.89 7.85
CA ARG A 47 -7.94 3.94 8.75
C ARG A 47 -8.28 4.59 10.10
N TRP A 48 -7.37 5.37 10.67
CA TRP A 48 -7.60 6.07 11.94
C TRP A 48 -8.70 7.13 11.80
N GLU A 49 -8.63 7.97 10.77
CA GLU A 49 -9.63 9.01 10.50
C GLU A 49 -11.02 8.39 10.26
N SER A 50 -11.12 7.34 9.44
CA SER A 50 -12.39 6.66 9.16
C SER A 50 -13.06 6.06 10.40
N LYS A 51 -12.29 5.67 11.42
CA LYS A 51 -12.83 5.12 12.67
C LYS A 51 -13.43 6.20 13.57
N ILE A 52 -12.93 7.43 13.47
CA ILE A 52 -13.41 8.57 14.25
C ILE A 52 -14.74 9.06 13.69
N GLU A 53 -14.93 9.01 12.37
CA GLU A 53 -16.15 9.53 11.70
C GLU A 53 -17.34 8.56 11.74
N THR A 54 -17.14 7.26 11.95
CA THR A 54 -18.24 6.27 11.91
C THR A 54 -18.46 5.54 13.23
N GLU A 55 -19.40 6.02 14.06
CA GLU A 55 -19.99 5.28 15.19
C GLU A 55 -20.95 4.15 14.75
N LYS A 56 -21.19 3.97 13.44
CA LYS A 56 -21.94 2.82 12.89
C LYS A 56 -21.01 1.71 12.43
N VAL A 57 -21.16 0.57 13.09
CA VAL A 57 -20.33 -0.63 13.14
C VAL A 57 -20.41 -1.47 11.85
N ASP A 58 -19.92 -0.92 10.74
CA ASP A 58 -19.50 -1.72 9.57
C ASP A 58 -18.34 -1.01 8.83
N SER A 59 -17.42 -0.51 9.64
CA SER A 59 -16.28 0.32 9.24
C SER A 59 -15.50 -0.31 8.08
N PHE A 60 -15.33 0.47 7.01
CA PHE A 60 -14.58 0.16 5.80
C PHE A 60 -13.16 -0.34 6.11
N LYS A 61 -13.03 -1.64 6.38
CA LYS A 61 -11.76 -2.24 6.76
C LYS A 61 -10.88 -2.42 5.53
N ILE A 62 -10.03 -1.44 5.26
CA ILE A 62 -8.97 -1.56 4.24
C ILE A 62 -8.11 -2.78 4.63
N SER A 63 -8.11 -3.85 3.84
CA SER A 63 -7.29 -5.05 4.12
C SER A 63 -5.82 -4.79 3.82
N ASN A 64 -4.91 -5.27 4.68
CA ASN A 64 -3.46 -5.18 4.46
C ASN A 64 -3.02 -5.74 3.09
N GLU A 65 -3.66 -6.82 2.65
CA GLU A 65 -3.35 -7.52 1.39
C GLU A 65 -3.49 -6.63 0.15
N ILE A 66 -4.40 -5.65 0.19
CA ILE A 66 -4.71 -4.77 -0.95
C ILE A 66 -4.04 -3.39 -0.84
N THR A 67 -3.37 -3.09 0.27
CA THR A 67 -2.79 -1.75 0.50
C THR A 67 -1.68 -1.41 -0.50
N SER A 68 -0.95 -2.42 -0.98
CA SER A 68 0.17 -2.25 -1.92
C SER A 68 -0.27 -1.79 -3.31
N PHE A 69 -1.55 -1.89 -3.65
CA PHE A 69 -2.08 -1.43 -4.94
C PHE A 69 -2.21 0.09 -5.01
N TYR A 70 -2.50 0.78 -3.90
CA TYR A 70 -2.62 2.24 -3.89
C TYR A 70 -1.36 2.99 -4.34
N PRO A 71 -0.16 2.72 -3.83
CA PRO A 71 1.05 3.40 -4.35
C PRO A 71 1.35 3.05 -5.81
N ARG A 72 1.05 1.82 -6.25
CA ARG A 72 1.21 1.41 -7.67
C ARG A 72 0.25 2.18 -8.57
N MET A 73 -1.02 2.28 -8.16
CA MET A 73 -2.05 3.07 -8.84
C MET A 73 -1.69 4.56 -8.87
N PHE A 74 -1.07 5.08 -7.80
CA PHE A 74 -0.54 6.44 -7.77
C PHE A 74 0.57 6.66 -8.79
N HIS A 75 1.57 5.78 -8.86
CA HIS A 75 2.62 5.90 -9.88
C HIS A 75 2.09 5.76 -11.31
N ASN A 76 1.05 4.96 -11.53
CA ASN A 76 0.41 4.86 -12.84
C ASN A 76 -0.39 6.13 -13.19
N SER A 77 -1.05 6.74 -12.20
CA SER A 77 -1.83 7.98 -12.39
C SER A 77 -0.94 9.22 -12.52
N PHE A 78 0.25 9.19 -11.89
CA PHE A 78 1.23 10.28 -11.86
C PHE A 78 2.63 9.74 -12.19
N PRO A 79 2.92 9.40 -13.46
CA PRO A 79 4.20 8.82 -13.86
C PRO A 79 5.42 9.69 -13.51
N GLN A 80 5.25 11.01 -13.48
CA GLN A 80 6.29 11.97 -13.09
C GLN A 80 6.69 11.87 -11.60
N LEU A 81 5.87 11.21 -10.77
CA LEU A 81 6.11 10.98 -9.35
C LEU A 81 6.50 9.52 -9.07
N LYS A 82 6.90 8.75 -10.10
CA LYS A 82 7.40 7.39 -9.94
C LYS A 82 8.60 7.39 -8.98
N GLY A 83 8.55 6.53 -7.97
CA GLY A 83 9.55 6.45 -6.91
C GLY A 83 9.25 7.28 -5.65
N PHE A 84 8.21 8.12 -5.66
CA PHE A 84 7.78 8.84 -4.45
C PHE A 84 7.43 7.86 -3.29
N PHE A 85 6.62 6.84 -3.60
CA PHE A 85 6.45 5.69 -2.72
C PHE A 85 7.53 4.64 -2.99
N LYS A 86 8.20 4.16 -1.94
CA LYS A 86 9.09 3.00 -2.05
C LYS A 86 8.25 1.72 -2.12
N THR A 87 7.96 1.24 -3.33
CA THR A 87 7.38 -0.08 -3.55
C THR A 87 8.49 -1.09 -3.78
N ARG A 88 8.50 -2.20 -3.04
CA ARG A 88 9.36 -3.32 -3.38
C ARG A 88 8.82 -4.00 -4.62
N GLU A 89 9.72 -4.32 -5.54
CA GLU A 89 9.45 -5.34 -6.54
C GLU A 89 9.37 -6.68 -5.79
N VAL A 90 8.33 -7.44 -6.08
CA VAL A 90 8.22 -8.80 -5.56
C VAL A 90 9.02 -9.64 -6.54
N GLU A 91 10.27 -9.94 -6.20
CA GLU A 91 11.02 -10.98 -6.92
C GLU A 91 10.24 -12.29 -6.79
N GLU A 92 10.22 -13.10 -7.84
CA GLU A 92 9.68 -14.46 -7.75
C GLU A 92 10.43 -15.21 -6.64
N PHE A 93 9.67 -16.00 -5.87
CA PHE A 93 10.26 -16.81 -4.82
C PHE A 93 11.13 -17.89 -5.47
N ASP A 94 12.44 -17.68 -5.42
CA ASP A 94 13.44 -18.69 -5.75
C ASP A 94 13.79 -19.48 -4.46
N PRO A 95 13.35 -20.75 -4.34
CA PRO A 95 13.60 -21.57 -3.16
C PRO A 95 15.09 -21.88 -2.96
N GLU A 96 15.91 -21.86 -4.00
CA GLU A 96 17.35 -22.12 -3.89
C GLU A 96 18.09 -20.91 -3.32
N LYS A 97 17.72 -19.70 -3.75
CA LYS A 97 18.29 -18.42 -3.27
C LYS A 97 17.96 -18.15 -1.79
N HIS A 98 16.87 -18.71 -1.26
CA HIS A 98 16.35 -18.44 0.09
C HIS A 98 16.44 -19.64 1.04
N SER A 99 17.10 -20.73 0.65
CA SER A 99 17.35 -21.87 1.53
C SER A 99 18.36 -21.50 2.63
N PRO A 100 18.09 -21.78 3.92
CA PRO A 100 19.06 -21.53 4.99
C PRO A 100 20.33 -22.34 4.71
N LYS A 101 21.48 -21.67 4.53
CA LYS A 101 22.76 -22.37 4.46
C LYS A 101 22.96 -23.13 5.77
N GLN A 102 23.09 -24.45 5.68
CA GLN A 102 23.43 -25.28 6.83
C GLN A 102 24.76 -24.77 7.38
N LYS A 103 24.73 -24.09 8.54
CA LYS A 103 25.96 -23.80 9.27
C LYS A 103 26.49 -25.15 9.73
N GLU A 104 27.67 -25.52 9.22
CA GLU A 104 28.42 -26.68 9.65
C GLU A 104 28.50 -26.71 11.18
N LEU A 105 28.02 -27.83 11.74
CA LEU A 105 28.20 -28.18 13.13
C LEU A 105 29.63 -28.72 13.24
N GLU A 106 30.61 -27.83 13.37
CA GLU A 106 31.95 -28.23 13.81
C GLU A 106 31.87 -28.55 15.31
N LEU A 107 31.97 -29.85 15.62
CA LEU A 107 32.23 -30.42 16.95
C LEU A 107 33.75 -30.64 17.12
#